data_AF-A0A2T4BVT2-F1
#
_entry.id   AF-A0A2T4BVT2-F1
#
_cell.length_a   1.000
_cell.length_b   1.000
_cell.length_c   1.000
_cell.angle_alpha   90.00
_cell.angle_beta   90.00
_cell.angle_gamma   90.00
#
_symmetry.space_group_name_H-M   'P 1'
#
loop_
_entity.id
_entity.type
_entity.pdbx_description
1 polymer ?
#
loop_
_entity_poly.entity_id
_entity_poly.type
_entity_poly.pdbx_seq_one_letter_code
_entity_poly.pdbx_strand_id
1 'polypeptide(L)'
;MSSSPSQTPGSGDANKATPSTTAPVTTTSSSSSAAAAAAAAADDKPRLTEEEKKQNHIASEQKRRQAIREGFDRLTELVPGLEGQGRSEGLVLKRTVDYMRDQMVQRQALIERIEQAGGTVDPKYKK
;
A
#
# COMPACT_ATOMS: atom_id res chain seq x y z
N MET A 1 39.62 -20.35 -46.48
CA MET A 1 39.11 -19.48 -45.41
C MET A 1 38.17 -18.48 -46.06
N SER A 2 36.88 -18.77 -46.04
CA SER A 2 35.84 -18.01 -46.72
C SER A 2 35.17 -17.10 -45.70
N SER A 3 35.26 -15.79 -45.90
CA SER A 3 34.63 -14.81 -45.01
C SER A 3 33.78 -13.84 -45.83
N SER A 4 32.47 -13.95 -45.62
CA SER A 4 31.42 -13.06 -46.13
C SER A 4 31.56 -11.63 -45.60
N PRO A 5 31.11 -10.63 -46.38
CA PRO A 5 30.61 -9.37 -45.84
C PRO A 5 29.07 -9.40 -45.80
N SER A 6 28.48 -9.17 -44.63
CA SER A 6 27.05 -8.84 -44.50
C SER A 6 26.94 -7.45 -43.88
N GLN A 7 26.31 -6.56 -44.63
CA GLN A 7 26.06 -5.16 -44.33
C GLN A 7 24.57 -5.05 -43.98
N THR A 8 24.24 -4.52 -42.80
CA THR A 8 22.87 -4.11 -42.43
C THR A 8 22.90 -2.65 -41.96
N PRO A 9 22.09 -1.76 -42.55
CA PRO A 9 21.85 -0.44 -41.99
C PRO A 9 20.58 -0.48 -41.13
N GLY A 10 20.70 -0.15 -39.84
CA GLY A 10 19.57 0.09 -38.96
C GLY A 10 19.22 1.58 -38.97
N SER A 11 18.26 1.98 -39.80
CA SER A 11 17.69 3.32 -39.83
C SER A 11 16.88 3.62 -38.57
N GLY A 12 17.00 4.86 -38.09
CA GLY A 12 16.16 5.45 -37.06
C GLY A 12 14.82 6.00 -37.59
N ASP A 13 14.23 6.84 -36.72
CA ASP A 13 12.93 7.53 -36.76
C ASP A 13 11.71 6.67 -36.36
N ALA A 14 11.10 6.91 -35.19
CA ALA A 14 10.28 8.05 -34.77
C ALA A 14 8.79 7.90 -35.13
N ASN A 15 7.99 8.04 -34.08
CA ASN A 15 6.62 8.58 -34.07
C ASN A 15 5.50 7.73 -34.71
N LYS A 16 4.64 7.17 -33.85
CA LYS A 16 3.24 6.91 -34.22
C LYS A 16 2.31 7.26 -33.06
N ALA A 17 1.78 8.47 -33.14
CA ALA A 17 0.65 8.96 -32.37
C ALA A 17 -0.60 8.08 -32.57
N THR A 18 -1.34 7.87 -31.49
CA THR A 18 -2.72 7.40 -31.51
C THR A 18 -3.65 8.55 -31.11
N PRO A 19 -4.69 8.89 -31.89
CA PRO A 19 -5.73 9.81 -31.46
C PRO A 19 -6.94 9.02 -30.97
N SER A 20 -7.46 9.35 -29.78
CA SER A 20 -8.81 8.94 -29.37
C SER A 20 -9.36 9.98 -28.39
N THR A 21 -10.06 10.96 -28.97
CA THR A 21 -10.93 11.92 -28.32
C THR A 21 -12.27 11.26 -28.04
N THR A 22 -12.72 11.13 -26.78
CA THR A 22 -14.10 11.46 -26.36
C THR A 22 -14.20 11.65 -24.83
N ALA A 23 -15.07 12.57 -24.45
CA ALA A 23 -15.16 13.37 -23.22
C ALA A 23 -15.76 12.64 -21.98
N PRO A 24 -15.83 13.29 -20.80
CA PRO A 24 -15.90 12.65 -19.48
C PRO A 24 -17.33 12.41 -18.97
N VAL A 25 -17.48 11.35 -18.17
CA VAL A 25 -18.70 11.06 -17.41
C VAL A 25 -18.75 11.95 -16.16
N THR A 26 -19.72 12.87 -16.14
CA THR A 26 -20.18 13.57 -14.94
C THR A 26 -20.98 12.61 -14.06
N THR A 27 -20.57 12.40 -12.82
CA THR A 27 -21.42 11.82 -11.78
C THR A 27 -21.68 12.87 -10.71
N THR A 28 -22.89 13.39 -10.76
CA THR A 28 -23.54 14.24 -9.77
C THR A 28 -23.93 13.39 -8.56
N SER A 29 -23.47 13.75 -7.37
CA SER A 29 -24.17 13.42 -6.13
C SER A 29 -24.04 14.58 -5.13
N SER A 30 -25.20 15.17 -4.87
CA SER A 30 -25.47 16.25 -3.93
C SER A 30 -25.52 15.74 -2.49
N SER A 31 -24.97 16.52 -1.55
CA SER A 31 -25.64 16.97 -0.31
C SER A 31 -24.66 17.47 0.76
N SER A 32 -24.67 18.79 1.01
CA SER A 32 -24.68 19.39 2.35
C SER A 32 -24.63 20.92 2.22
N SER A 33 -25.82 21.48 2.05
CA SER A 33 -26.15 22.90 2.20
C SER A 33 -26.06 23.30 3.69
N ALA A 34 -24.94 23.89 4.12
CA ALA A 34 -24.85 24.56 5.44
C ALA A 34 -23.66 25.54 5.63
N ALA A 35 -23.11 26.16 4.58
CA ALA A 35 -21.99 27.13 4.76
C ALA A 35 -22.00 28.33 3.80
N ALA A 36 -23.17 28.73 3.29
CA ALA A 36 -23.34 29.81 2.31
C ALA A 36 -23.26 31.23 2.91
N ALA A 37 -22.35 31.49 3.86
CA ALA A 37 -22.17 32.82 4.46
C ALA A 37 -20.72 33.17 4.86
N ALA A 38 -19.71 32.52 4.26
CA ALA A 38 -18.29 32.87 4.45
C ALA A 38 -17.52 32.97 3.12
N ALA A 39 -18.22 33.15 1.99
CA ALA A 39 -17.71 33.05 0.63
C ALA A 39 -17.26 34.40 0.03
N ALA A 40 -16.61 35.26 0.81
CA ALA A 40 -16.12 36.56 0.32
C ALA A 40 -14.66 36.89 0.71
N ALA A 41 -13.88 35.90 1.18
CA ALA A 41 -12.47 36.09 1.55
C ALA A 41 -11.58 34.87 1.25
N ALA A 42 -11.96 34.03 0.27
CA ALA A 42 -11.29 32.75 0.01
C ALA A 42 -10.62 32.63 -1.38
N ASP A 43 -10.54 33.72 -2.15
CA ASP A 43 -9.94 33.75 -3.48
C ASP A 43 -8.43 34.10 -3.51
N ASP A 44 -7.74 33.99 -2.36
CA ASP A 44 -6.28 34.16 -2.24
C ASP A 44 -5.56 32.86 -1.83
N LYS A 45 -6.10 31.69 -2.20
CA LYS A 45 -5.25 30.51 -2.35
C LYS A 45 -4.91 30.37 -3.84
N PRO A 46 -3.68 30.69 -4.28
CA PRO A 46 -3.28 30.38 -5.63
C PRO A 46 -3.50 28.87 -5.86
N ARG A 47 -4.18 28.51 -6.95
CA ARG A 47 -4.27 27.12 -7.40
C ARG A 47 -2.85 26.58 -7.43
N LEU A 48 -2.59 25.45 -6.75
CA LEU A 48 -1.25 24.84 -6.73
C LEU A 48 -0.70 24.83 -8.15
N THR A 49 0.43 25.51 -8.34
CA THR A 49 1.17 25.51 -9.59
C THR A 49 1.51 24.07 -9.98
N GLU A 50 1.73 23.81 -11.28
CA GLU A 50 2.08 22.46 -11.73
C GLU A 50 3.33 21.92 -11.00
N GLU A 51 4.27 22.82 -10.69
CA GLU A 51 5.45 22.57 -9.86
C GLU A 51 5.06 22.14 -8.44
N GLU A 52 4.19 22.88 -7.76
CA GLU A 52 3.74 22.56 -6.39
C GLU A 52 2.94 21.26 -6.33
N LYS A 53 2.12 20.98 -7.35
CA LYS A 53 1.38 19.71 -7.45
C LYS A 53 2.35 18.53 -7.60
N LYS A 54 3.41 18.68 -8.40
CA LYS A 54 4.44 17.65 -8.56
C LYS A 54 5.21 17.42 -7.27
N GLN A 55 5.60 18.48 -6.56
CA GLN A 55 6.27 18.37 -5.26
C GLN A 55 5.37 17.72 -4.21
N ASN A 56 4.09 18.12 -4.14
CA ASN A 56 3.14 17.54 -3.20
C ASN A 56 2.88 16.05 -3.48
N HIS A 57 2.80 15.65 -4.75
CA HIS A 57 2.68 14.25 -5.13
C HIS A 57 3.89 13.42 -4.68
N ILE A 58 5.12 13.92 -4.90
CA ILE A 58 6.36 13.26 -4.47
C ILE A 58 6.39 13.13 -2.94
N ALA A 59 6.08 14.21 -2.22
CA ALA A 59 6.08 14.21 -0.76
C ALA A 59 5.02 13.25 -0.18
N SER A 60 3.81 13.24 -0.74
CA SER A 60 2.73 12.36 -0.32
C SER A 60 3.08 10.89 -0.54
N GLU A 61 3.69 10.56 -1.68
CA GLU A 61 4.11 9.19 -1.99
C GLU A 61 5.30 8.75 -1.13
N GLN A 62 6.26 9.64 -0.84
CA GLN A 62 7.34 9.34 0.10
C GLN A 62 6.80 9.05 1.50
N LYS A 63 5.88 9.88 2.00
CA LYS A 63 5.21 9.66 3.29
C LYS A 63 4.47 8.33 3.30
N ARG A 64 3.72 8.02 2.25
CA ARG A 64 3.02 6.74 2.11
C ARG A 64 3.99 5.55 2.16
N ARG A 65 5.08 5.61 1.40
CA ARG A 65 6.10 4.55 1.40
C ARG A 65 6.79 4.39 2.75
N GLN A 66 7.07 5.49 3.44
CA GLN A 66 7.67 5.47 4.76
C GLN A 66 6.73 4.80 5.78
N ALA A 67 5.45 5.13 5.78
CA ALA A 67 4.46 4.49 6.64
C ALA A 67 4.34 2.98 6.39
N ILE A 68 4.44 2.54 5.12
CA ILE A 68 4.44 1.11 4.79
C ILE A 68 5.69 0.42 5.37
N ARG A 69 6.88 1.01 5.21
CA ARG A 69 8.12 0.45 5.76
C ARG A 69 8.08 0.32 7.28
N GLU A 70 7.62 1.36 7.97
CA GLU A 70 7.45 1.34 9.42
C GLU A 70 6.47 0.24 9.86
N GLY A 71 5.45 -0.05 9.05
CA GLY A 71 4.55 -1.19 9.27
C GLY A 71 5.27 -2.54 9.19
N PHE A 72 6.16 -2.72 8.21
CA PHE A 72 6.97 -3.94 8.09
C PHE A 72 7.99 -4.07 9.21
N ASP A 73 8.64 -2.98 9.62
CA ASP A 73 9.58 -2.98 10.74
C ASP A 73 8.88 -3.45 12.03
N ARG A 74 7.68 -2.91 12.33
CA ARG A 74 6.85 -3.36 13.46
C ARG A 74 6.45 -4.83 13.37
N LEU A 75 6.15 -5.34 12.18
CA LEU A 75 5.84 -6.77 12.01
C LEU A 75 7.06 -7.64 12.35
N THR A 76 8.26 -7.21 11.96
CA THR A 76 9.49 -7.95 12.27
C THR A 76 9.86 -7.95 13.75
N GLU A 77 9.41 -6.97 14.52
CA GLU A 77 9.57 -6.94 15.99
C GLU A 77 8.59 -7.90 16.70
N LEU A 78 7.39 -8.09 16.14
CA LEU A 78 6.35 -8.94 16.76
C LEU A 78 6.50 -10.42 16.44
N VAL A 79 7.06 -10.76 15.27
CA VAL A 79 7.18 -12.13 14.80
C VAL A 79 8.57 -12.67 15.13
N PRO A 80 8.67 -13.73 15.96
CA PRO A 80 9.95 -14.28 16.36
C PRO A 80 10.81 -14.72 15.16
N GLY A 81 12.08 -14.32 15.16
CA GLY A 81 13.07 -14.72 14.16
C GLY A 81 13.04 -13.93 12.85
N LEU A 82 12.29 -12.83 12.78
CA LEU A 82 12.28 -11.92 11.62
C LEU A 82 13.02 -10.60 11.83
N GLU A 83 13.66 -10.40 12.98
CA GLU A 83 14.38 -9.18 13.34
C GLU A 83 15.35 -8.75 12.23
N GLY A 84 15.24 -7.51 11.77
CA GLY A 84 16.09 -6.96 10.70
C GLY A 84 15.74 -7.44 9.28
N GLN A 85 14.70 -8.27 9.09
CA GLN A 85 14.24 -8.73 7.77
C GLN A 85 13.13 -7.85 7.15
N GLY A 86 12.92 -6.63 7.64
CA GLY A 86 11.86 -5.71 7.18
C GLY A 86 11.91 -5.37 5.69
N ARG A 87 13.02 -5.69 5.01
CA ARG A 87 13.21 -5.50 3.56
C ARG A 87 12.75 -6.67 2.69
N SER A 88 12.38 -7.81 3.29
CA SER A 88 11.92 -9.00 2.58
C SER A 88 10.40 -9.15 2.68
N GLU A 89 9.66 -8.23 2.06
CA GLU A 89 8.19 -8.08 2.21
C GLU A 89 7.42 -9.42 2.12
N GLY A 90 7.65 -10.22 1.08
CA GLY A 90 6.95 -11.50 0.89
C GLY A 90 7.29 -12.55 1.96
N LEU A 91 8.52 -12.56 2.46
CA LEU A 91 8.94 -13.46 3.54
C LEU A 91 8.28 -13.05 4.86
N VAL A 92 8.30 -11.74 5.16
CA VAL A 92 7.70 -11.19 6.38
C VAL A 92 6.21 -11.50 6.43
N LEU A 93 5.47 -11.25 5.34
CA LEU A 93 4.04 -11.55 5.28
C LEU A 93 3.76 -13.05 5.46
N LYS A 94 4.48 -13.92 4.74
CA LYS A 94 4.29 -15.36 4.86
C LYS A 94 4.53 -15.84 6.28
N ARG A 95 5.67 -15.48 6.87
CA ARG A 95 6.04 -15.93 8.21
C ARG A 95 5.12 -15.34 9.29
N THR A 96 4.63 -14.12 9.10
CA THR A 96 3.61 -13.51 9.97
C THR A 96 2.32 -14.33 9.97
N VAL A 97 1.82 -14.74 8.80
CA VAL A 97 0.61 -15.56 8.71
C VAL A 97 0.81 -16.93 9.37
N ASP A 98 1.96 -17.56 9.16
CA ASP A 98 2.28 -18.84 9.80
C ASP A 98 2.34 -18.68 11.33
N TYR A 99 2.97 -17.63 11.83
CA TYR A 99 2.99 -17.32 13.26
C TYR A 99 1.59 -17.09 13.83
N MET A 100 0.71 -16.36 13.14
CA MET A 100 -0.68 -16.17 13.57
C MET A 100 -1.42 -17.50 13.71
N ARG A 101 -1.23 -18.43 12.78
CA ARG A 101 -1.82 -19.78 12.87
C ARG A 101 -1.29 -20.54 14.09
N ASP A 102 0.02 -20.50 14.33
CA ASP A 102 0.64 -21.14 15.49
C ASP A 102 0.10 -20.55 16.80
N GLN A 103 -0.08 -19.23 16.87
CA GLN A 103 -0.64 -18.57 18.05
C GLN A 103 -2.10 -18.97 18.32
N MET A 104 -2.91 -19.16 17.27
CA MET A 104 -4.29 -19.67 17.43
C MET A 104 -4.30 -21.10 17.97
N VAL A 105 -3.43 -21.97 17.46
CA VAL A 105 -3.30 -23.37 17.95
C VAL A 105 -2.84 -23.39 19.40
N GLN A 106 -1.82 -22.60 19.74
CA GLN A 106 -1.33 -22.49 21.12
C GLN A 106 -2.41 -21.95 22.07
N ARG A 107 -3.18 -20.94 21.65
CA ARG A 107 -4.32 -20.44 22.42
C ARG A 107 -5.35 -21.53 22.67
N GLN A 108 -5.72 -22.30 21.65
CA GLN A 108 -6.68 -23.39 21.81
C GLN A 108 -6.17 -24.46 22.78
N ALA A 109 -4.90 -24.86 22.66
CA ALA A 109 -4.28 -25.84 23.56
C ALA A 109 -4.22 -25.34 25.02
N LEU A 110 -3.96 -24.05 25.22
CA LEU A 110 -3.98 -23.45 26.55
C LEU A 110 -5.38 -23.44 27.17
N ILE A 111 -6.41 -23.13 26.38
CA ILE A 111 -7.80 -23.16 26.82
C ILE A 111 -8.18 -24.58 27.24
N GLU A 112 -7.89 -25.57 26.40
CA GLU A 112 -8.17 -26.97 26.70
C GLU A 112 -7.46 -27.42 27.98
N ARG A 113 -6.20 -27.03 28.17
CA ARG A 113 -5.43 -27.34 29.39
C ARG A 113 -6.05 -26.72 30.64
N ILE A 114 -6.56 -25.48 30.55
CA ILE A 114 -7.23 -24.81 31.68
C ILE A 114 -8.53 -25.56 32.02
N GLU A 115 -9.31 -25.96 31.02
CA GLU A 115 -10.54 -26.71 31.23
C GLU A 115 -10.30 -28.10 31.83
N GLN A 116 -9.26 -28.81 31.35
CA GLN A 116 -8.84 -30.10 31.93
C GLN A 116 -8.39 -29.97 33.38
N ALA A 117 -7.78 -28.84 33.76
CA ALA A 117 -7.41 -28.53 35.13
C ALA A 117 -8.60 -28.07 36.00
N GLY A 118 -9.83 -28.05 35.46
CA GLY A 118 -11.04 -27.64 36.15
C GLY A 118 -11.28 -26.13 36.18
N GLY A 119 -10.50 -25.35 35.43
CA GLY A 119 -10.69 -23.91 35.29
C GLY A 119 -11.71 -23.56 34.19
N THR A 120 -12.48 -22.49 34.40
CA THR A 120 -13.45 -22.02 33.40
C THR A 120 -12.85 -20.86 32.60
N VAL A 121 -12.80 -21.00 31.27
CA VAL A 121 -12.37 -19.93 30.37
C VAL A 121 -13.58 -19.11 29.91
N ASP A 122 -13.48 -17.78 30.03
CA ASP A 122 -14.48 -16.83 29.54
C ASP A 122 -14.76 -17.06 28.04
N PRO A 123 -16.04 -17.17 27.62
CA PRO A 123 -16.42 -17.40 26.22
C PRO A 123 -15.77 -16.44 25.21
N LYS A 124 -15.38 -15.22 25.62
CA LYS A 124 -14.68 -14.27 24.74
C LYS A 124 -13.33 -14.78 24.24
N TYR A 125 -12.72 -15.72 24.96
CA TYR A 125 -11.43 -16.32 24.59
C TYR A 125 -11.56 -17.64 23.83
N LYS A 126 -12.77 -18.18 23.64
CA LYS A 126 -13.00 -19.45 22.95
C LYS A 126 -13.24 -19.33 21.43
N LYS A 127 -13.32 -18.10 20.92
CA LYS A 127 -13.55 -17.77 19.50
C LYS A 127 -12.27 -17.30 18.84
#